data_AF-A0A3D1VKY6-F1
#
_entry.id   AF-A0A3D1VKY6-F1
#
_cell.length_a   1.000
_cell.length_b   1.000
_cell.length_c   1.000
_cell.angle_alpha   90.00
_cell.angle_beta   90.00
_cell.angle_gamma   90.00
#
_symmetry.space_group_name_H-M   'P 1'
#
loop_
_entity.id
_entity.type
_entity.pdbx_description
1 polymer ?
#
loop_
_entity_poly.entity_id
_entity_poly.type
_entity_poly.pdbx_seq_one_letter_code
_entity_poly.pdbx_strand_id
1 'polypeptide(L)' 'KDSPGSHVIMITGGEEPPIEDFTFAAQTAAVYSSAGAGAKVAVDYTKIRHIKKPAGSRPGYVTYDPYWTAYVSKGDSL' A
#
# COMPACT_ATOMS: atom_id res chain seq x y z
N LYS A 1 3.52 -1.46 -7.03
CA LYS A 1 4.87 -2.00 -6.83
C LYS A 1 5.78 -1.30 -7.82
N ASP A 2 6.93 -0.80 -7.35
CA ASP A 2 7.94 -0.10 -8.16
C ASP A 2 7.51 1.19 -8.89
N SER A 3 6.38 1.78 -8.45
CA SER A 3 5.86 3.06 -8.94
C SER A 3 5.59 4.00 -7.77
N PRO A 4 5.78 5.32 -7.92
CA PRO A 4 5.45 6.29 -6.88
C PRO A 4 3.94 6.31 -6.60
N GLY A 5 3.59 6.38 -5.33
CA GLY A 5 2.21 6.49 -4.87
C GLY A 5 2.14 6.88 -3.40
N SER A 6 0.92 7.13 -2.92
CA SER A 6 0.67 7.43 -1.51
C SER A 6 0.94 6.25 -0.60
N HIS A 7 1.45 6.54 0.60
CA HIS A 7 1.49 5.57 1.69
C HIS A 7 0.13 5.52 2.37
N VAL A 8 -0.45 4.34 2.51
CA VAL A 8 -1.71 4.11 3.22
C VAL A 8 -1.42 3.29 4.47
N ILE A 9 -1.94 3.73 5.61
CA ILE A 9 -1.82 3.04 6.89
C ILE A 9 -3.22 2.67 7.36
N MET A 10 -3.44 1.37 7.57
CA MET A 10 -4.65 0.84 8.17
C MET A 10 -4.44 0.69 9.68
N ILE A 11 -5.28 1.34 10.49
CA ILE A 11 -5.19 1.32 11.95
C ILE A 11 -6.19 0.27 12.46
N THR A 12 -5.67 -0.86 12.94
CA THR A 12 -6.50 -2.04 13.29
C THR A 12 -6.68 -2.22 14.81
N GLY A 13 -6.09 -1.36 15.64
CA GLY A 13 -6.10 -1.53 17.10
C GLY A 13 -5.32 -2.76 17.60
N GLY A 14 -4.53 -3.41 16.74
CA GLY A 14 -3.81 -4.64 17.06
C GLY A 14 -4.55 -5.92 16.68
N GLU A 15 -5.76 -5.81 16.15
CA GLU A 15 -6.53 -6.93 15.63
C GLU A 15 -6.17 -7.23 14.17
N GLU A 16 -6.48 -8.45 13.73
CA GLU A 16 -6.35 -8.83 12.32
C GLU A 16 -7.58 -8.31 11.57
N PRO A 17 -7.41 -7.39 10.61
CA PRO A 17 -8.53 -6.81 9.90
C PRO A 17 -9.14 -7.80 8.91
N PRO A 18 -10.43 -7.65 8.57
CA PRO A 18 -11.09 -8.46 7.57
C PRO A 18 -10.50 -8.20 6.16
N ILE A 19 -10.75 -9.12 5.23
CA ILE A 19 -10.19 -9.07 3.87
C ILE A 19 -10.70 -7.85 3.08
N GLU A 20 -11.90 -7.40 3.37
CA GLU A 20 -12.54 -6.22 2.79
C GLU A 20 -11.73 -4.95 3.12
N ASP A 21 -11.24 -4.82 4.35
CA ASP A 21 -10.46 -3.67 4.80
C ASP A 21 -9.07 -3.66 4.13
N PHE A 22 -8.44 -4.83 4.01
CA PHE A 22 -7.21 -4.98 3.22
C PHE A 22 -7.42 -4.55 1.77
N THR A 23 -8.53 -4.96 1.17
CA THR A 23 -8.89 -4.63 -0.22
C THR A 23 -9.12 -3.12 -0.37
N PHE A 24 -9.87 -2.50 0.55
CA PHE A 24 -10.13 -1.07 0.55
C PHE A 24 -8.85 -0.24 0.70
N ALA A 25 -7.95 -0.65 1.62
CA ALA A 25 -6.65 0.00 1.79
C ALA A 25 -5.78 -0.11 0.53
N ALA A 26 -5.75 -1.29 -0.11
CA ALA A 26 -5.02 -1.50 -1.35
C ALA A 26 -5.60 -0.70 -2.52
N GLN A 27 -6.92 -0.66 -2.66
CA GLN A 27 -7.60 0.17 -3.67
C GLN A 27 -7.31 1.65 -3.47
N THR A 28 -7.38 2.13 -2.22
CA THR A 28 -7.01 3.51 -1.88
C THR A 28 -5.57 3.83 -2.30
N ALA A 29 -4.62 2.95 -1.99
CA ALA A 29 -3.23 3.11 -2.42
C ALA A 29 -3.08 3.13 -3.95
N ALA A 30 -3.84 2.29 -4.66
CA ALA A 30 -3.84 2.25 -6.12
C ALA A 30 -4.45 3.51 -6.75
N VAL A 31 -5.55 4.04 -6.20
CA VAL A 31 -6.20 5.28 -6.66
C VAL A 31 -5.23 6.45 -6.63
N TYR A 32 -4.51 6.63 -5.52
CA TYR A 32 -3.52 7.69 -5.32
C TYR A 32 -2.09 7.30 -5.76
N SER A 33 -1.95 6.33 -6.64
CA SER A 33 -0.68 6.00 -7.30
C SER A 33 -0.58 6.62 -8.69
N SER A 34 0.62 6.60 -9.27
CA SER A 34 0.85 7.00 -10.66
C SER A 34 0.29 6.01 -11.71
N ALA A 35 -0.42 4.96 -11.30
CA ALA A 35 -1.03 3.99 -12.22
C ALA A 35 -2.22 4.60 -12.99
N GLY A 36 -2.37 4.21 -14.27
CA GLY A 36 -3.48 4.62 -15.13
C GLY A 36 -4.83 4.05 -14.69
N ALA A 37 -5.93 4.71 -15.09
CA ALA A 37 -7.28 4.24 -14.85
C ALA A 37 -7.51 2.83 -15.46
N GLY A 38 -8.28 1.99 -14.77
CA GLY A 38 -8.57 0.61 -15.22
C GLY A 38 -7.38 -0.36 -15.15
N ALA A 39 -6.21 0.07 -14.69
CA ALA A 39 -5.06 -0.80 -14.52
C ALA A 39 -5.26 -1.79 -13.36
N LYS A 40 -4.76 -3.02 -13.54
CA LYS A 40 -4.50 -3.94 -12.42
C LYS A 40 -3.19 -3.51 -11.75
N VAL A 41 -3.28 -3.03 -10.52
CA VAL A 41 -2.17 -2.47 -9.75
C VAL A 41 -1.74 -3.47 -8.68
N ALA A 42 -0.45 -3.79 -8.66
CA ALA A 42 0.18 -4.51 -7.55
C ALA A 42 0.44 -3.54 -6.39
N VAL A 43 -0.06 -3.85 -5.20
CA VAL A 43 0.11 -3.04 -3.99
C VAL A 43 0.79 -3.90 -2.93
N ASP A 44 1.96 -3.46 -2.47
CA ASP A 44 2.69 -4.15 -1.41
C ASP A 44 2.17 -3.72 -0.04
N TYR A 45 1.94 -4.69 0.84
CA TYR A 45 1.51 -4.45 2.21
C TYR A 45 2.36 -5.24 3.21
N THR A 46 2.52 -4.67 4.39
CA THR A 46 3.23 -5.28 5.51
C THR A 46 2.80 -4.63 6.83
N LYS A 47 3.23 -5.21 7.96
CA LYS A 47 3.05 -4.60 9.28
C LYS A 47 4.01 -3.43 9.44
N ILE A 48 3.56 -2.34 10.08
CA ILE A 48 4.35 -1.10 10.25
C ILE A 48 5.74 -1.36 10.88
N ARG A 49 5.85 -2.33 11.78
CA ARG A 49 7.12 -2.73 12.42
C ARG A 49 8.18 -3.25 11.45
N HIS A 50 7.80 -3.68 10.24
CA HIS A 50 8.72 -4.17 9.21
C HIS A 50 9.22 -3.03 8.29
N ILE A 51 8.64 -1.83 8.41
CA ILE A 51 9.04 -0.67 7.61
C ILE A 51 10.24 0.01 8.28
N LYS A 52 11.26 0.31 7.48
CA LYS A 52 12.45 1.05 7.91
C LYS A 52 12.69 2.24 6.99
N LYS A 53 13.04 3.39 7.57
CA LYS A 53 13.57 4.56 6.85
C LYS A 53 15.08 4.57 7.00
N PRO A 54 15.86 4.28 5.94
CA PRO A 54 17.31 4.34 6.01
C PRO A 54 17.81 5.74 6.38
N ALA A 55 18.83 5.81 7.23
CA ALA A 55 19.41 7.08 7.65
C ALA A 55 19.93 7.86 6.43
N GLY A 56 19.60 9.15 6.35
CA GLY A 56 19.99 10.02 5.24
C GLY A 56 19.18 9.85 3.94
N SER A 57 18.18 8.98 3.89
CA SER A 57 17.30 8.86 2.71
C SER A 57 16.34 10.04 2.58
N ARG A 58 15.90 10.30 1.35
CA ARG A 58 14.89 11.35 1.06
C ARG A 58 13.58 11.06 1.81
N PRO A 59 12.82 12.10 2.22
CA PRO A 59 11.47 11.91 2.75
C PRO A 59 10.61 11.05 1.83
N GLY A 60 9.82 10.14 2.40
CA GLY A 60 8.98 9.20 1.65
C GLY A 60 9.71 7.93 1.16
N TYR A 61 11.04 7.86 1.23
CA TYR A 61 11.77 6.63 0.91
C TYR A 61 11.77 5.67 2.10
N VAL A 62 11.28 4.45 1.88
CA VAL A 62 11.22 3.37 2.87
C VAL A 62 11.62 2.03 2.27
N THR A 63 12.14 1.15 3.10
CA THR A 63 12.42 -0.27 2.79
C THR A 63 11.60 -1.15 3.71
N TYR A 64 11.18 -2.33 3.26
CA TYR A 64 10.35 -3.24 4.04
C TYR A 64 10.63 -4.70 3.68
N ASP A 65 10.65 -5.54 4.71
CA ASP A 65 10.78 -7.00 4.59
C ASP A 65 10.31 -7.66 5.91
N PRO A 66 9.48 -8.71 5.89
CA PRO A 66 8.81 -9.30 4.73
C PRO A 66 7.63 -8.44 4.23
N TYR A 67 7.16 -8.72 3.02
CA TYR A 67 5.95 -8.11 2.44
C TYR A 67 5.15 -9.12 1.62
N TRP A 68 3.89 -8.75 1.36
CA TRP A 68 3.00 -9.46 0.45
C TRP A 68 2.45 -8.48 -0.57
N THR A 69 1.97 -9.00 -1.71
CA THR A 69 1.45 -8.19 -2.81
C THR A 69 -0.01 -8.53 -3.05
N ALA A 70 -0.88 -7.54 -2.94
CA ALA A 70 -2.27 -7.61 -3.37
C ALA A 70 -2.40 -7.06 -4.80
N TYR A 71 -3.29 -7.66 -5.59
CA TYR A 71 -3.62 -7.16 -6.93
C TYR A 71 -5.03 -6.57 -6.91
N VAL A 72 -5.14 -5.27 -7.17
CA VAL A 72 -6.42 -4.55 -7.18
C VAL A 72 -6.60 -3.83 -8.51
N SER A 73 -7.84 -3.74 -8.98
CA SER A 73 -8.17 -2.88 -10.13
C SER A 73 -8.41 -1.47 -9.64
N LYS A 74 -7.82 -0.47 -10.31
CA LYS A 74 -8.16 0.94 -10.08
C LYS A 74 -9.52 1.22 -10.71
N GLY A 75 -10.57 1.09 -9.92
CA GLY A 75 -11.92 1.54 -10.27
C GLY A 75 -12.04 3.06 -10.17
N ASP A 76 -12.98 3.64 -10.89
CA ASP A 76 -13.22 5.08 -10.93
C ASP A 76 -13.95 5.62 -9.68
N SER A 77 -14.28 4.76 -8.71
CA SER A 77 -15.07 5.12 -7.53
C SER A 77 -14.58 4.33 -6.31
N LEU A 78 -14.30 5.04 -5.21
CA LEU A 78 -14.10 4.48 -3.86
C LEU A 78 -15.44 4.40 -3.14
#